data_AF-A0A8C1CFD4-F1
#
_entry.id   AF-A0A8C1CFD4-F1
#
_cell.length_a   1.000
_cell.length_b   1.000
_cell.length_c   1.000
_cell.angle_alpha   90.00
_cell.angle_beta   90.00
_cell.angle_gamma   90.00
#
_symmetry.space_group_name_H-M   'P 1'
#
loop_
_entity.id
_entity.type
_entity.pdbx_description
1 polymer ?
#
loop_
_entity_poly.entity_id
_entity_poly.type
_entity_poly.pdbx_seq_one_letter_code
_entity_poly.pdbx_strand_id
1 'polypeptide(L)'
;MENRESSERSSSADHSCVSLKSDKSNGLPSDLSDDPVTSDPRIFRVRMRTRKRKRSSSPDPSCVSLKSGRSMQYDPPKFNNELVTSDPRLSGCDLSDQHCEIVSSALQSSNCVLRELDLSNNDLQDSGVKFISDGLKSPNCQLQILRLSGCMVSEEGCSYLSSALSSNPSHLRELDLSYNHPGQSGVQLLKHKLQDPNYKLQILNMAHGGEIRMTAGPRKYIFTVFLWSWACDLTLDPNTAHTRLVLSDESRRITHVYEHQQYPDHPERFDDVPQVLCVETLTGRCYWEAEWSRDNADISVSYKGISRKGVREGCMFGWNDKSWSLDCSDDRFTVWHNNNSTEIPADGSSSKRAGVYVDVSAGSLSFYSVSDTHTLTHLHTFNTTFTEPLCAGFTVYYDSSLSLCDIKQ
;
A
#
# COMPACT_ATOMS: atom_id res chain seq x y z
N MET A 1 -41.62 28.05 -59.21
CA MET A 1 -40.67 27.31 -60.07
C MET A 1 -39.28 27.62 -59.58
N GLU A 2 -38.40 26.61 -59.55
CA GLU A 2 -36.96 26.68 -59.28
C GLU A 2 -36.54 27.21 -57.89
N ASN A 3 -35.43 26.80 -57.27
CA ASN A 3 -34.64 25.56 -57.20
C ASN A 3 -33.40 25.97 -56.39
N ARG A 4 -33.06 25.27 -55.29
CA ARG A 4 -31.69 25.24 -54.76
C ARG A 4 -31.48 24.08 -53.78
N GLU A 5 -30.71 23.12 -54.26
CA GLU A 5 -29.83 22.20 -53.51
C GLU A 5 -28.85 22.99 -52.59
N SER A 6 -28.19 22.45 -51.55
CA SER A 6 -28.10 21.08 -51.01
C SER A 6 -27.35 21.05 -49.66
N SER A 7 -27.44 19.89 -48.97
CA SER A 7 -26.48 19.31 -48.02
C SER A 7 -26.47 19.78 -46.56
N GLU A 8 -26.61 18.78 -45.68
CA GLU A 8 -26.46 18.86 -44.23
C GLU A 8 -24.97 18.87 -43.82
N ARG A 9 -24.67 19.43 -42.64
CA ARG A 9 -23.49 19.04 -41.85
C ARG A 9 -23.76 19.15 -40.35
N SER A 10 -23.54 18.05 -39.65
CA SER A 10 -23.54 17.95 -38.19
C SER A 10 -22.43 18.79 -37.55
N SER A 11 -22.69 19.39 -36.39
CA SER A 11 -21.66 19.92 -35.48
C SER A 11 -21.82 19.30 -34.08
N SER A 12 -20.68 19.02 -33.45
CA SER A 12 -20.53 18.19 -32.25
C SER A 12 -20.92 18.89 -30.96
N ALA A 13 -21.28 18.12 -29.93
CA ALA A 13 -21.37 18.61 -28.55
C ALA A 13 -19.97 18.82 -27.96
N ASP A 14 -19.75 19.97 -27.32
CA ASP A 14 -18.58 20.25 -26.49
C ASP A 14 -18.71 19.53 -25.13
N HIS A 15 -17.61 18.96 -24.64
CA HIS A 15 -17.51 18.45 -23.26
C HIS A 15 -16.46 19.24 -22.48
N SER A 16 -16.84 19.72 -21.30
CA SER A 16 -16.02 20.57 -20.43
C SER A 16 -15.11 19.77 -19.51
N CYS A 17 -13.87 20.25 -19.32
CA CYS A 17 -12.96 19.70 -18.30
C CYS A 17 -13.37 20.17 -16.91
N VAL A 18 -13.49 19.24 -15.96
CA VAL A 18 -13.70 19.54 -14.53
C VAL A 18 -12.36 19.35 -13.79
N SER A 19 -11.91 20.40 -13.10
CA SER A 19 -10.73 20.34 -12.21
C SER A 19 -11.19 20.53 -10.77
N LEU A 20 -10.97 19.53 -9.92
CA LEU A 20 -11.26 19.61 -8.49
C LEU A 20 -9.96 19.93 -7.72
N LYS A 21 -10.00 21.03 -6.96
CA LYS A 21 -9.05 21.33 -5.87
C LYS A 21 -9.79 21.20 -4.54
N SER A 22 -9.08 20.81 -3.49
CA SER A 22 -9.61 20.80 -2.13
C SER A 22 -9.11 22.03 -1.38
N ASP A 23 -10.03 22.91 -0.96
CA ASP A 23 -9.71 24.13 -0.21
C ASP A 23 -9.88 23.92 1.29
N LYS A 24 -8.79 23.77 2.04
CA LYS A 24 -8.74 24.01 3.49
C LYS A 24 -7.37 24.52 3.98
N SER A 25 -7.22 25.84 4.03
CA SER A 25 -6.37 26.52 5.03
C SER A 25 -6.77 27.99 5.14
N ASN A 26 -7.54 28.36 6.17
CA ASN A 26 -7.77 29.77 6.52
C ASN A 26 -6.65 30.24 7.45
N GLY A 27 -5.97 31.33 7.07
CA GLY A 27 -5.00 32.07 7.87
C GLY A 27 -4.95 33.52 7.38
N LEU A 28 -5.24 34.46 8.28
CA LEU A 28 -5.51 35.89 8.00
C LEU A 28 -4.22 36.70 7.65
N PRO A 29 -4.35 37.97 7.18
CA PRO A 29 -3.50 38.48 6.10
C PRO A 29 -2.40 39.45 6.54
N SER A 30 -1.45 39.67 5.64
CA SER A 30 -0.61 40.88 5.59
C SER A 30 -0.84 41.61 4.27
N ASP A 31 -1.77 42.56 4.34
CA ASP A 31 -1.83 43.86 3.66
C ASP A 31 -0.64 44.24 2.75
N LEU A 32 -0.94 44.70 1.53
CA LEU A 32 -0.26 45.76 0.78
C LEU A 32 -1.05 46.02 -0.52
N SER A 33 -1.80 47.12 -0.56
CA SER A 33 -2.49 47.61 -1.75
C SER A 33 -1.64 48.60 -2.56
N ASP A 34 -2.21 49.01 -3.71
CA ASP A 34 -1.92 50.22 -4.49
C ASP A 34 -1.14 50.06 -5.82
N ASP A 35 -1.86 49.44 -6.79
CA ASP A 35 -2.22 50.01 -8.10
C ASP A 35 -1.16 50.50 -9.15
N PRO A 36 -1.56 50.58 -10.45
CA PRO A 36 -0.62 50.45 -11.57
C PRO A 36 -0.31 51.76 -12.30
N VAL A 37 0.79 51.83 -13.06
CA VAL A 37 0.92 52.67 -14.27
C VAL A 37 1.80 52.01 -15.35
N THR A 38 1.47 52.32 -16.60
CA THR A 38 2.02 51.84 -17.88
C THR A 38 3.44 52.33 -18.22
N SER A 39 4.17 51.59 -19.09
CA SER A 39 4.74 52.09 -20.37
C SER A 39 5.71 51.11 -21.06
N ASP A 40 5.42 50.79 -22.33
CA ASP A 40 6.39 50.33 -23.38
C ASP A 40 7.19 51.60 -23.85
N PRO A 41 8.39 51.57 -24.51
CA PRO A 41 8.78 50.52 -25.46
C PRO A 41 10.27 50.20 -25.80
N ARG A 42 10.42 49.10 -26.57
CA ARG A 42 11.19 48.97 -27.85
C ARG A 42 12.66 48.44 -27.94
N ILE A 43 12.81 47.47 -28.88
CA ILE A 43 13.99 47.02 -29.73
C ILE A 43 15.21 46.35 -29.01
N PHE A 44 15.93 45.33 -29.54
CA PHE A 44 16.22 44.85 -30.92
C PHE A 44 16.41 43.31 -31.09
N ARG A 45 15.97 42.78 -32.27
CA ARG A 45 16.53 41.70 -33.18
C ARG A 45 17.42 40.54 -32.61
N VAL A 46 17.46 39.28 -33.13
CA VAL A 46 17.00 38.68 -34.41
C VAL A 46 16.85 37.13 -34.37
N ARG A 47 15.69 36.62 -34.80
CA ARG A 47 15.46 35.51 -35.78
C ARG A 47 16.31 34.21 -35.73
N MET A 48 15.65 33.04 -35.53
CA MET A 48 15.47 32.04 -36.61
C MET A 48 14.38 30.96 -36.38
N ARG A 49 13.31 31.09 -37.16
CA ARG A 49 12.60 30.06 -37.95
C ARG A 49 12.46 28.62 -37.41
N THR A 50 11.24 28.27 -36.98
CA THR A 50 10.67 26.91 -37.11
C THR A 50 9.64 26.88 -38.25
N ARG A 51 9.67 25.82 -39.08
CA ARG A 51 8.70 25.59 -40.18
C ARG A 51 7.44 24.94 -39.62
N LYS A 52 6.26 25.56 -39.79
CA LYS A 52 4.98 24.87 -39.61
C LYS A 52 4.79 23.80 -40.70
N ARG A 53 4.41 22.59 -40.29
CA ARG A 53 3.71 21.61 -41.13
C ARG A 53 2.41 21.27 -40.41
N LYS A 54 1.25 21.61 -40.98
CA LYS A 54 -0.06 21.16 -40.48
C LYS A 54 -0.31 19.73 -40.92
N ARG A 55 -0.91 18.91 -40.06
CA ARG A 55 -1.78 17.79 -40.47
C ARG A 55 -2.91 17.57 -39.44
N SER A 56 -4.09 17.28 -39.99
CA SER A 56 -5.29 16.66 -39.38
C SER A 56 -5.58 16.85 -37.89
N SER A 57 -6.71 17.50 -37.62
CA SER A 57 -7.42 17.48 -36.33
C SER A 57 -8.05 16.10 -36.03
N SER A 58 -7.68 15.51 -34.90
CA SER A 58 -8.50 14.59 -34.12
C SER A 58 -9.00 15.31 -32.87
N PRO A 59 -10.16 14.96 -32.28
CA PRO A 59 -10.52 15.45 -30.96
C PRO A 59 -9.60 14.79 -29.91
N ASP A 60 -8.85 15.59 -29.17
CA ASP A 60 -8.06 15.11 -28.03
C ASP A 60 -9.03 14.67 -26.91
N PRO A 61 -8.94 13.43 -26.39
CA PRO A 61 -9.76 13.01 -25.25
C PRO A 61 -9.29 13.72 -23.97
N SER A 62 -10.24 14.15 -23.14
CA SER A 62 -10.00 14.90 -21.91
C SER A 62 -9.17 14.11 -20.89
N CYS A 63 -7.93 14.53 -20.65
CA CYS A 63 -7.08 13.96 -19.62
C CYS A 63 -7.53 14.35 -18.20
N VAL A 64 -7.77 13.37 -17.34
CA VAL A 64 -7.96 13.60 -15.90
C VAL A 64 -6.60 13.55 -15.21
N SER A 65 -6.14 14.69 -14.70
CA SER A 65 -4.88 14.80 -13.94
C SER A 65 -5.15 15.01 -12.46
N LEU A 66 -4.91 14.00 -11.63
CA LEU A 66 -4.92 14.13 -10.18
C LEU A 66 -3.65 14.84 -9.70
N LYS A 67 -3.80 15.82 -8.81
CA LYS A 67 -2.71 16.39 -8.00
C LYS A 67 -3.09 16.26 -6.53
N SER A 68 -2.58 15.25 -5.83
CA SER A 68 -2.66 15.23 -4.37
C SER A 68 -1.59 16.15 -3.78
N GLY A 69 -1.93 16.79 -2.67
CA GLY A 69 -1.18 17.91 -2.12
C GLY A 69 -0.24 17.57 -0.97
N ARG A 70 0.54 16.47 -1.03
CA ARG A 70 1.86 16.31 -0.36
C ARG A 70 2.46 14.91 -0.58
N SER A 71 3.75 14.91 -0.90
CA SER A 71 4.74 13.82 -0.82
C SER A 71 4.35 12.40 -1.29
N MET A 72 4.51 12.15 -2.58
CA MET A 72 5.17 10.92 -3.05
C MET A 72 6.27 11.29 -4.03
N GLN A 73 7.41 10.60 -4.00
CA GLN A 73 8.51 10.78 -4.96
C GLN A 73 8.27 10.03 -6.29
N TYR A 74 7.00 9.78 -6.61
CA TYR A 74 6.54 9.21 -7.86
C TYR A 74 5.32 10.01 -8.34
N ASP A 75 5.24 10.27 -9.64
CA ASP A 75 4.04 10.84 -10.25
C ASP A 75 2.82 9.99 -9.85
N PRO A 76 1.67 10.60 -9.49
CA PRO A 76 0.44 9.83 -9.27
C PRO A 76 0.13 9.02 -10.55
N PRO A 77 -0.34 7.75 -10.43
CA PRO A 77 -0.51 6.87 -11.56
C PRO A 77 -1.41 7.54 -12.62
N LYS A 78 -0.77 7.91 -13.73
CA LYS A 78 -1.45 8.58 -14.84
C LYS A 78 -2.30 7.55 -15.56
N PHE A 79 -3.60 7.56 -15.29
CA PHE A 79 -4.62 6.95 -16.15
C PHE A 79 -4.74 7.76 -17.47
N ASN A 80 -3.62 7.87 -18.19
CA ASN A 80 -3.58 8.38 -19.54
C ASN A 80 -4.23 7.34 -20.48
N ASN A 81 -4.76 7.82 -21.60
CA ASN A 81 -5.40 6.99 -22.63
C ASN A 81 -4.38 6.19 -23.49
N GLU A 82 -3.20 5.91 -22.93
CA GLU A 82 -2.15 5.07 -23.52
C GLU A 82 -2.14 3.71 -22.82
N LEU A 83 -1.67 2.68 -23.52
CA LEU A 83 -1.73 1.27 -23.13
C LEU A 83 -1.14 0.98 -21.73
N VAL A 84 -2.00 0.98 -20.70
CA VAL A 84 -1.67 0.52 -19.34
C VAL A 84 -1.43 -0.99 -19.38
N THR A 85 -0.16 -1.36 -19.57
CA THR A 85 0.33 -2.75 -19.71
C THR A 85 0.95 -3.29 -18.43
N SER A 86 0.97 -2.50 -17.35
CA SER A 86 1.49 -2.85 -16.03
C SER A 86 0.34 -3.06 -15.05
N ASP A 87 0.29 -4.22 -14.41
CA ASP A 87 -0.73 -4.57 -13.42
C ASP A 87 -0.69 -3.62 -12.20
N PRO A 88 -1.76 -2.84 -11.94
CA PRO A 88 -1.79 -1.85 -10.88
C PRO A 88 -2.00 -2.54 -9.53
N ARG A 89 -0.90 -2.69 -8.80
CA ARG A 89 -0.92 -3.00 -7.36
C ARG A 89 -1.20 -1.70 -6.60
N LEU A 90 -2.46 -1.52 -6.21
CA LEU A 90 -2.94 -0.39 -5.41
C LEU A 90 -3.25 -0.82 -3.96
N SER A 91 -2.64 -1.92 -3.50
CA SER A 91 -2.83 -2.43 -2.14
C SER A 91 -2.33 -1.43 -1.10
N GLY A 92 -3.17 -1.10 -0.12
CA GLY A 92 -2.80 -0.20 0.99
C GLY A 92 -2.55 1.26 0.58
N CYS A 93 -3.30 1.80 -0.38
CA CYS A 93 -3.15 3.16 -0.91
C CYS A 93 -4.20 4.17 -0.39
N ASP A 94 -4.91 3.87 0.70
CA ASP A 94 -6.02 4.66 1.27
C ASP A 94 -7.05 5.12 0.22
N LEU A 95 -7.47 4.19 -0.65
CA LEU A 95 -8.46 4.45 -1.69
C LEU A 95 -9.85 4.75 -1.11
N SER A 96 -10.40 5.92 -1.48
CA SER A 96 -11.79 6.30 -1.20
C SER A 96 -12.77 5.88 -2.32
N ASP A 97 -14.07 6.01 -2.08
CA ASP A 97 -15.14 5.78 -3.08
C ASP A 97 -14.87 6.48 -4.43
N GLN A 98 -14.38 7.73 -4.40
CA GLN A 98 -14.07 8.48 -5.63
C GLN A 98 -12.95 7.81 -6.45
N HIS A 99 -11.98 7.17 -5.78
CA HIS A 99 -10.95 6.39 -6.48
C HIS A 99 -11.54 5.10 -7.05
N CYS A 100 -12.51 4.48 -6.37
CA CYS A 100 -13.24 3.31 -6.88
C CYS A 100 -14.08 3.65 -8.12
N GLU A 101 -14.69 4.83 -8.16
CA GLU A 101 -15.41 5.35 -9.34
C GLU A 101 -14.46 5.56 -10.54
N ILE A 102 -13.24 6.07 -10.31
CA ILE A 102 -12.20 6.21 -11.34
C ILE A 102 -11.75 4.83 -11.85
N VAL A 103 -11.48 3.88 -10.95
CA VAL A 103 -11.12 2.50 -11.33
C VAL A 103 -12.26 1.82 -12.10
N SER A 104 -13.51 2.02 -11.67
CA SER A 104 -14.69 1.54 -12.39
C SER A 104 -14.76 2.11 -13.81
N SER A 105 -14.59 3.42 -13.95
CA SER A 105 -14.56 4.11 -15.25
C SER A 105 -13.44 3.58 -16.16
N ALA A 106 -12.27 3.27 -15.59
CA ALA A 106 -11.16 2.65 -16.32
C ALA A 106 -11.46 1.21 -16.76
N LEU A 107 -12.16 0.40 -15.94
CA LEU A 107 -12.63 -0.94 -16.30
C LEU A 107 -13.73 -0.91 -17.38
N GLN A 108 -14.55 0.14 -17.41
CA GLN A 108 -15.62 0.31 -18.40
C GLN A 108 -15.10 0.76 -19.78
N SER A 109 -13.94 1.44 -19.83
CA SER A 109 -13.33 1.95 -21.06
C SER A 109 -13.12 0.87 -22.12
N SER A 110 -13.44 1.17 -23.38
CA SER A 110 -13.20 0.28 -24.53
C SER A 110 -11.72 -0.03 -24.77
N ASN A 111 -10.82 0.75 -24.16
CA ASN A 111 -9.37 0.57 -24.24
C ASN A 111 -8.81 -0.21 -23.03
N CYS A 112 -9.67 -0.73 -22.15
CA CYS A 112 -9.23 -1.46 -20.96
C CYS A 112 -8.60 -2.81 -21.33
N VAL A 113 -7.29 -2.93 -21.13
CA VAL A 113 -6.53 -4.18 -21.34
C VAL A 113 -6.19 -4.90 -20.03
N LEU A 114 -6.67 -4.38 -18.89
CA LEU A 114 -6.25 -4.80 -17.56
C LEU A 114 -6.60 -6.27 -17.28
N ARG A 115 -5.63 -7.03 -16.74
CA ARG A 115 -5.78 -8.46 -16.43
C ARG A 115 -5.76 -8.75 -14.95
N GLU A 116 -4.87 -8.11 -14.19
CA GLU A 116 -4.87 -8.19 -12.72
C GLU A 116 -5.12 -6.82 -12.09
N LEU A 117 -5.83 -6.82 -10.97
CA LEU A 117 -6.11 -5.64 -10.17
C LEU A 117 -6.06 -6.03 -8.69
N ASP A 118 -5.14 -5.42 -7.95
CA ASP A 118 -5.01 -5.63 -6.51
C ASP A 118 -5.36 -4.34 -5.77
N LEU A 119 -6.51 -4.36 -5.09
CA LEU A 119 -7.02 -3.29 -4.24
C LEU A 119 -6.97 -3.68 -2.76
N SER A 120 -6.27 -4.78 -2.41
CA SER A 120 -6.26 -5.33 -1.05
C SER A 120 -5.87 -4.30 0.01
N ASN A 121 -6.28 -4.53 1.25
CA ASN A 121 -5.97 -3.68 2.40
C ASN A 121 -6.54 -2.24 2.37
N ASN A 122 -7.25 -1.81 1.33
CA ASN A 122 -7.97 -0.51 1.28
C ASN A 122 -9.40 -0.62 1.86
N ASP A 123 -9.89 0.41 2.56
CA ASP A 123 -11.22 0.40 3.21
C ASP A 123 -12.39 0.70 2.26
N LEU A 124 -12.45 -0.05 1.16
CA LEU A 124 -13.44 0.13 0.09
C LEU A 124 -14.88 0.00 0.58
N GLN A 125 -15.12 -0.91 1.54
CA GLN A 125 -16.45 -1.27 2.02
C GLN A 125 -17.37 -1.73 0.87
N ASP A 126 -18.66 -1.92 1.16
CA ASP A 126 -19.62 -2.33 0.14
C ASP A 126 -19.88 -1.23 -0.92
N SER A 127 -19.65 0.06 -0.58
CA SER A 127 -19.74 1.19 -1.51
C SER A 127 -18.67 1.16 -2.59
N GLY A 128 -17.39 1.03 -2.22
CA GLY A 128 -16.28 0.90 -3.16
C GLY A 128 -16.41 -0.39 -3.98
N VAL A 129 -16.76 -1.51 -3.35
CA VAL A 129 -17.01 -2.78 -4.04
C VAL A 129 -18.15 -2.68 -5.05
N LYS A 130 -19.20 -1.88 -4.79
CA LYS A 130 -20.27 -1.61 -5.75
C LYS A 130 -19.74 -0.92 -7.01
N PHE A 131 -18.94 0.14 -6.87
CA PHE A 131 -18.31 0.81 -8.03
C PHE A 131 -17.45 -0.16 -8.84
N ILE A 132 -16.60 -0.96 -8.18
CA ILE A 132 -15.78 -1.98 -8.86
C ILE A 132 -16.68 -3.02 -9.57
N SER A 133 -17.73 -3.48 -8.91
CA SER A 133 -18.71 -4.44 -9.47
C SER A 133 -19.44 -3.88 -10.69
N ASP A 134 -19.76 -2.59 -10.73
CA ASP A 134 -20.34 -1.95 -11.90
C ASP A 134 -19.33 -1.82 -13.06
N GLY A 135 -18.03 -1.67 -12.75
CA GLY A 135 -16.96 -1.73 -13.74
C GLY A 135 -16.78 -3.14 -14.32
N LEU A 136 -16.86 -4.18 -13.48
CA LEU A 136 -16.80 -5.58 -13.89
C LEU A 136 -17.97 -6.02 -14.80
N LYS A 137 -19.11 -5.33 -14.75
CA LYS A 137 -20.29 -5.60 -15.62
C LYS A 137 -20.09 -5.12 -17.06
N SER A 138 -19.07 -4.33 -17.34
CA SER A 138 -18.81 -3.84 -18.69
C SER A 138 -18.40 -4.98 -19.63
N PRO A 139 -18.96 -5.08 -20.85
CA PRO A 139 -18.48 -6.04 -21.86
C PRO A 139 -17.05 -5.74 -22.31
N ASN A 140 -16.53 -4.54 -22.03
CA ASN A 140 -15.13 -4.17 -22.29
C ASN A 140 -14.17 -4.67 -21.20
N CYS A 141 -14.68 -5.07 -20.02
CA CYS A 141 -13.83 -5.44 -18.90
C CYS A 141 -13.08 -6.75 -19.19
N GLN A 142 -11.76 -6.68 -19.16
CA GLN A 142 -10.86 -7.79 -19.50
C GLN A 142 -10.21 -8.46 -18.28
N LEU A 143 -10.61 -8.05 -17.07
CA LEU A 143 -10.01 -8.48 -15.81
C LEU A 143 -10.18 -9.98 -15.58
N GLN A 144 -9.09 -10.64 -15.21
CA GLN A 144 -9.02 -12.07 -14.89
C GLN A 144 -8.75 -12.31 -13.41
N ILE A 145 -8.03 -11.41 -12.74
CA ILE A 145 -7.69 -11.52 -11.31
C ILE A 145 -8.11 -10.25 -10.59
N LEU A 146 -8.86 -10.40 -9.51
CA LEU A 146 -9.25 -9.31 -8.62
C LEU A 146 -8.97 -9.68 -7.17
N ARG A 147 -8.15 -8.87 -6.50
CA ARG A 147 -7.83 -9.04 -5.07
C ARG A 147 -8.45 -7.89 -4.28
N LEU A 148 -9.37 -8.23 -3.37
CA LEU A 148 -10.10 -7.36 -2.46
C LEU A 148 -9.85 -7.78 -1.00
N SER A 149 -8.69 -8.37 -0.71
CA SER A 149 -8.44 -9.03 0.56
C SER A 149 -8.25 -8.02 1.68
N GLY A 150 -9.05 -8.09 2.74
CA GLY A 150 -9.07 -7.09 3.82
C GLY A 150 -9.68 -5.73 3.44
N CYS A 151 -10.62 -5.70 2.49
CA CYS A 151 -11.29 -4.49 2.01
C CYS A 151 -12.61 -4.12 2.72
N MET A 152 -12.90 -4.78 3.85
CA MET A 152 -14.15 -4.62 4.60
C MET A 152 -15.42 -4.97 3.79
N VAL A 153 -15.34 -5.99 2.94
CA VAL A 153 -16.49 -6.47 2.15
C VAL A 153 -17.45 -7.25 3.05
N SER A 154 -18.74 -6.91 3.04
CA SER A 154 -19.79 -7.62 3.77
C SER A 154 -20.59 -8.58 2.87
N GLU A 155 -21.69 -9.13 3.39
CA GLU A 155 -22.70 -9.83 2.59
C GLU A 155 -23.24 -8.94 1.43
N GLU A 156 -23.42 -7.63 1.66
CA GLU A 156 -23.94 -6.72 0.64
C GLU A 156 -22.95 -6.58 -0.53
N GLY A 157 -21.67 -6.37 -0.26
CA GLY A 157 -20.61 -6.33 -1.27
C GLY A 157 -20.48 -7.64 -2.05
N CYS A 158 -20.68 -8.78 -1.38
CA CYS A 158 -20.74 -10.08 -2.05
C CYS A 158 -21.95 -10.21 -2.99
N SER A 159 -23.06 -9.53 -2.71
CA SER A 159 -24.21 -9.46 -3.62
C SER A 159 -23.90 -8.66 -4.89
N TYR A 160 -23.19 -7.53 -4.77
CA TYR A 160 -22.72 -6.74 -5.91
C TYR A 160 -21.73 -7.53 -6.78
N LEU A 161 -20.78 -8.22 -6.17
CA LEU A 161 -19.81 -9.09 -6.86
C LEU A 161 -20.51 -10.28 -7.56
N SER A 162 -21.44 -10.96 -6.88
CA SER A 162 -22.21 -12.05 -7.49
C SER A 162 -23.07 -11.58 -8.68
N SER A 163 -23.64 -10.38 -8.60
CA SER A 163 -24.32 -9.72 -9.72
C SER A 163 -23.36 -9.44 -10.88
N ALA A 164 -22.16 -8.91 -10.60
CA ALA A 164 -21.16 -8.65 -11.63
C ALA A 164 -20.65 -9.93 -12.30
N LEU A 165 -20.38 -10.99 -11.54
CA LEU A 165 -19.97 -12.30 -12.07
C LEU A 165 -21.11 -12.98 -12.86
N SER A 166 -22.38 -12.61 -12.61
CA SER A 166 -23.53 -13.07 -13.42
C SER A 166 -23.64 -12.37 -14.78
N SER A 167 -22.94 -11.24 -14.97
CA SER A 167 -22.94 -10.55 -16.27
C SER A 167 -22.11 -11.34 -17.28
N ASN A 168 -22.60 -11.42 -18.51
CA ASN A 168 -21.95 -12.16 -19.59
C ASN A 168 -21.52 -11.16 -20.67
N PRO A 169 -20.23 -11.06 -21.03
CA PRO A 169 -19.11 -11.92 -20.62
C PRO A 169 -18.37 -11.43 -19.36
N SER A 170 -18.43 -12.19 -18.28
CA SER A 170 -17.40 -12.11 -17.23
C SER A 170 -16.11 -12.79 -17.71
N HIS A 171 -14.97 -12.17 -17.40
CA HIS A 171 -13.63 -12.70 -17.69
C HIS A 171 -12.87 -13.15 -16.44
N LEU A 172 -13.44 -12.93 -15.24
CA LEU A 172 -12.77 -13.19 -13.98
C LEU A 172 -12.56 -14.69 -13.72
N ARG A 173 -11.34 -15.03 -13.28
CA ARG A 173 -10.83 -16.38 -13.00
C ARG A 173 -10.37 -16.55 -11.56
N GLU A 174 -9.85 -15.49 -10.95
CA GLU A 174 -9.44 -15.44 -9.55
C GLU A 174 -10.11 -14.26 -8.84
N LEU A 175 -10.73 -14.54 -7.70
CA LEU A 175 -11.28 -13.55 -6.79
C LEU A 175 -10.77 -13.84 -5.37
N ASP A 176 -9.99 -12.91 -4.83
CA ASP A 176 -9.57 -12.97 -3.43
C ASP A 176 -10.43 -12.04 -2.56
N LEU A 177 -11.24 -12.65 -1.70
CA LEU A 177 -12.05 -12.03 -0.66
C LEU A 177 -11.62 -12.49 0.74
N SER A 178 -10.42 -13.04 0.91
CA SER A 178 -9.88 -13.39 2.22
C SER A 178 -9.87 -12.19 3.17
N TYR A 179 -9.96 -12.47 4.47
CA TYR A 179 -9.97 -11.46 5.54
C TYR A 179 -11.05 -10.37 5.40
N ASN A 180 -12.17 -10.68 4.73
CA ASN A 180 -13.40 -9.87 4.74
C ASN A 180 -14.48 -10.53 5.61
N HIS A 181 -15.69 -9.96 5.64
CA HIS A 181 -16.84 -10.52 6.35
C HIS A 181 -18.03 -10.82 5.41
N PRO A 182 -17.87 -11.73 4.42
CA PRO A 182 -18.91 -12.06 3.45
C PRO A 182 -20.21 -12.65 4.05
N GLY A 183 -20.21 -13.01 5.34
CA GLY A 183 -21.33 -13.69 6.00
C GLY A 183 -21.55 -15.12 5.46
N GLN A 184 -22.42 -15.89 6.13
CA GLN A 184 -22.77 -17.22 5.64
C GLN A 184 -23.50 -17.14 4.28
N SER A 185 -24.38 -16.16 4.12
CA SER A 185 -25.18 -15.95 2.91
C SER A 185 -24.31 -15.50 1.72
N GLY A 186 -23.39 -14.56 1.90
CA GLY A 186 -22.49 -14.12 0.82
C GLY A 186 -21.51 -15.22 0.38
N VAL A 187 -20.99 -16.02 1.32
CA VAL A 187 -20.21 -17.23 1.01
C VAL A 187 -21.03 -18.25 0.22
N GLN A 188 -22.28 -18.52 0.63
CA GLN A 188 -23.17 -19.41 -0.11
C GLN A 188 -23.50 -18.87 -1.51
N LEU A 189 -23.78 -17.57 -1.61
CA LEU A 189 -24.09 -16.88 -2.85
C LEU A 189 -22.94 -17.02 -3.86
N LEU A 190 -21.71 -16.74 -3.46
CA LEU A 190 -20.54 -16.86 -4.35
C LEU A 190 -20.17 -18.32 -4.64
N LYS A 191 -20.26 -19.24 -3.66
CA LYS A 191 -20.00 -20.68 -3.89
C LYS A 191 -21.03 -21.33 -4.81
N HIS A 192 -22.31 -20.99 -4.69
CA HIS A 192 -23.36 -21.53 -5.57
C HIS A 192 -23.13 -21.09 -7.03
N LYS A 193 -22.59 -19.89 -7.26
CA LYS A 193 -22.23 -19.43 -8.59
C LYS A 193 -21.08 -20.20 -9.25
N LEU A 194 -20.14 -20.75 -8.48
CA LEU A 194 -19.09 -21.63 -9.01
C LEU A 194 -19.63 -22.96 -9.61
N GLN A 195 -20.90 -23.30 -9.37
CA GLN A 195 -21.53 -24.50 -9.92
C GLN A 195 -22.21 -24.25 -11.28
N ASP A 196 -22.32 -22.99 -11.73
CA ASP A 196 -22.89 -22.63 -13.03
C ASP A 196 -21.83 -22.82 -14.14
N PRO A 197 -22.05 -23.68 -15.15
CA PRO A 197 -21.07 -23.97 -16.19
C PRO A 197 -20.73 -22.78 -17.10
N ASN A 198 -21.46 -21.65 -17.00
CA ASN A 198 -21.16 -20.42 -17.73
C ASN A 198 -20.15 -19.51 -16.99
N TYR A 199 -19.81 -19.82 -15.73
CA TYR A 199 -18.85 -19.06 -14.94
C TYR A 199 -17.41 -19.45 -15.26
N LYS A 200 -16.51 -18.46 -15.33
CA LYS A 200 -15.07 -18.65 -15.57
C LYS A 200 -14.23 -18.58 -14.30
N LEU A 201 -14.85 -18.28 -13.15
CA LEU A 201 -14.17 -18.17 -11.86
C LEU A 201 -13.70 -19.56 -11.42
N GLN A 202 -12.39 -19.73 -11.27
CA GLN A 202 -11.71 -20.99 -10.92
C GLN A 202 -11.20 -20.96 -9.48
N ILE A 203 -10.70 -19.80 -9.05
CA ILE A 203 -10.12 -19.58 -7.73
C ILE A 203 -10.99 -18.56 -6.99
N LEU A 204 -11.52 -18.96 -5.84
CA LEU A 204 -12.24 -18.09 -4.92
C LEU A 204 -11.63 -18.26 -3.52
N ASN A 205 -10.81 -17.30 -3.09
CA ASN A 205 -10.27 -17.28 -1.75
C ASN A 205 -11.22 -16.51 -0.82
N MET A 206 -11.61 -17.13 0.30
CA MET A 206 -12.45 -16.54 1.35
C MET A 206 -11.95 -16.95 2.75
N ALA A 207 -10.66 -17.27 2.88
CA ALA A 207 -10.07 -17.61 4.17
C ALA A 207 -10.21 -16.43 5.15
N HIS A 208 -10.76 -16.69 6.34
CA HIS A 208 -10.88 -15.71 7.41
C HIS A 208 -9.94 -16.10 8.57
N GLY A 209 -9.17 -15.14 9.08
CA GLY A 209 -8.19 -15.38 10.15
C GLY A 209 -8.80 -15.61 11.55
N GLY A 210 -10.11 -15.41 11.71
CA GLY A 210 -10.81 -15.46 13.00
C GLY A 210 -12.19 -14.81 12.92
N GLU A 211 -12.86 -14.65 14.07
CA GLU A 211 -14.18 -14.00 14.15
C GLU A 211 -14.10 -12.46 14.32
N ILE A 212 -14.58 -11.74 13.28
CA ILE A 212 -15.07 -10.33 13.27
C ILE A 212 -14.06 -9.22 13.71
N ARG A 213 -14.24 -7.89 13.54
CA ARG A 213 -15.31 -6.99 13.04
C ARG A 213 -14.77 -6.01 11.95
N MET A 214 -15.66 -5.20 11.36
CA MET A 214 -15.37 -4.07 10.45
C MET A 214 -15.45 -2.71 11.17
N THR A 215 -14.43 -1.86 11.05
CA THR A 215 -14.44 -0.42 11.40
C THR A 215 -13.64 0.38 10.36
N ALA A 216 -14.18 1.50 9.87
CA ALA A 216 -13.59 2.24 8.74
C ALA A 216 -12.52 3.27 9.15
N GLY A 217 -11.53 3.47 8.27
CA GLY A 217 -10.41 4.41 8.42
C GLY A 217 -9.28 3.84 9.29
N PRO A 218 -8.30 4.66 9.72
CA PRO A 218 -7.19 4.20 10.57
C PRO A 218 -7.60 3.57 11.92
N ARG A 219 -8.90 3.61 12.26
CA ARG A 219 -9.53 2.82 13.33
C ARG A 219 -9.62 1.30 13.04
N LYS A 220 -9.24 0.85 11.84
CA LYS A 220 -9.01 -0.57 11.49
C LYS A 220 -8.00 -1.26 12.41
N TYR A 221 -7.09 -0.48 12.98
CA TYR A 221 -6.07 -0.91 13.93
C TYR A 221 -6.43 -0.65 15.40
N ILE A 222 -7.52 0.09 15.67
CA ILE A 222 -7.85 0.63 17.00
C ILE A 222 -9.24 0.16 17.43
N PHE A 223 -9.37 -1.13 17.74
CA PHE A 223 -10.15 -1.65 18.86
C PHE A 223 -9.93 -3.17 18.96
N THR A 224 -8.91 -3.57 19.74
CA THR A 224 -8.80 -4.79 20.57
C THR A 224 -9.33 -6.15 20.06
N VAL A 225 -9.55 -6.35 18.77
CA VAL A 225 -10.07 -7.64 18.22
C VAL A 225 -9.45 -7.97 16.87
N PHE A 226 -9.32 -6.99 15.97
CA PHE A 226 -8.86 -7.25 14.60
C PHE A 226 -7.35 -7.55 14.54
N LEU A 227 -6.52 -6.77 15.26
CA LEU A 227 -5.08 -7.03 15.35
C LEU A 227 -4.76 -8.36 16.04
N TRP A 228 -5.59 -8.86 16.97
CA TRP A 228 -5.38 -10.16 17.62
C TRP A 228 -5.41 -11.34 16.64
N SER A 229 -6.14 -11.24 15.53
CA SER A 229 -6.21 -12.29 14.51
C SER A 229 -4.92 -12.41 13.70
N TRP A 230 -4.11 -11.34 13.63
CA TRP A 230 -2.84 -11.30 12.90
C TRP A 230 -1.62 -11.13 13.81
N ALA A 231 -1.83 -10.92 15.10
CA ALA A 231 -0.80 -10.76 16.11
C ALA A 231 0.11 -12.00 16.13
N CYS A 232 1.31 -11.85 15.59
CA CYS A 232 2.33 -12.87 15.69
C CYS A 232 2.91 -12.84 17.10
N ASP A 233 2.75 -13.95 17.82
CA ASP A 233 3.58 -14.23 18.98
C ASP A 233 4.99 -14.49 18.45
N LEU A 234 5.92 -13.62 18.79
CA LEU A 234 7.29 -13.63 18.26
C LEU A 234 8.27 -13.94 19.39
N THR A 235 9.19 -14.88 19.12
CA THR A 235 10.21 -15.32 20.07
C THR A 235 11.58 -15.02 19.51
N LEU A 236 12.41 -14.27 20.23
CA LEU A 236 13.77 -13.93 19.81
C LEU A 236 14.67 -15.18 19.88
N ASP A 237 15.38 -15.51 18.79
CA ASP A 237 16.16 -16.74 18.69
C ASP A 237 17.56 -16.58 19.32
N PRO A 238 17.86 -17.26 20.46
CA PRO A 238 19.19 -17.24 21.09
C PRO A 238 20.30 -17.84 20.23
N ASN A 239 19.98 -18.55 19.15
CA ASN A 239 20.96 -19.11 18.22
C ASN A 239 21.40 -18.09 17.14
N THR A 240 20.60 -17.04 16.92
CA THR A 240 20.94 -15.93 16.00
C THR A 240 21.53 -14.72 16.72
N ALA A 241 21.11 -14.47 17.96
CA ALA A 241 21.47 -13.28 18.73
C ALA A 241 22.98 -13.04 18.82
N HIS A 242 23.42 -11.84 18.43
CA HIS A 242 24.81 -11.40 18.57
C HIS A 242 25.26 -11.47 20.05
N THR A 243 26.54 -11.79 20.31
CA THR A 243 27.09 -11.99 21.67
C THR A 243 27.10 -10.74 22.57
N ARG A 244 26.73 -9.56 22.06
CA ARG A 244 26.54 -8.30 22.83
C ARG A 244 25.07 -8.00 23.13
N LEU A 245 24.15 -8.91 22.82
CA LEU A 245 22.74 -8.80 23.18
C LEU A 245 22.45 -9.75 24.34
N VAL A 246 21.69 -9.27 25.33
CA VAL A 246 21.08 -10.12 26.36
C VAL A 246 19.61 -10.31 25.99
N LEU A 247 19.21 -11.55 25.75
CA LEU A 247 17.79 -11.93 25.70
C LEU A 247 17.25 -12.07 27.13
N SER A 248 16.11 -11.46 27.41
CA SER A 248 15.41 -11.51 28.70
C SER A 248 13.90 -11.57 28.47
N ASP A 249 13.14 -11.68 29.56
CA ASP A 249 11.67 -11.67 29.52
C ASP A 249 11.10 -12.74 28.58
N GLU A 250 11.38 -14.01 28.90
CA GLU A 250 10.99 -15.19 28.10
C GLU A 250 11.46 -15.15 26.62
N SER A 251 12.55 -14.42 26.33
CA SER A 251 13.06 -14.12 24.99
C SER A 251 12.16 -13.18 24.17
N ARG A 252 11.55 -12.22 24.85
CA ARG A 252 10.74 -11.14 24.24
C ARG A 252 11.38 -9.76 24.35
N ARG A 253 12.43 -9.60 25.15
CA ARG A 253 13.16 -8.33 25.31
C ARG A 253 14.66 -8.49 25.11
N ILE A 254 15.22 -7.66 24.24
CA ILE A 254 16.66 -7.52 24.00
C ILE A 254 17.22 -6.27 24.68
N THR A 255 18.41 -6.41 25.28
CA THR A 255 19.22 -5.29 25.80
C THR A 255 20.62 -5.37 25.20
N HIS A 256 21.15 -4.26 24.70
CA HIS A 256 22.56 -4.21 24.29
C HIS A 256 23.47 -4.05 25.52
N VAL A 257 24.56 -4.81 25.58
CA VAL A 257 25.55 -4.77 26.67
C VAL A 257 26.98 -4.66 26.13
N TYR A 258 27.87 -4.07 26.92
CA TYR A 258 29.29 -3.94 26.56
C TYR A 258 30.05 -5.28 26.60
N GLU A 259 29.66 -6.19 27.50
CA GLU A 259 30.35 -7.46 27.72
C GLU A 259 29.81 -8.57 26.80
N HIS A 260 30.71 -9.40 26.26
CA HIS A 260 30.33 -10.55 25.46
C HIS A 260 29.71 -11.66 26.33
N GLN A 261 28.47 -12.00 26.01
CA GLN A 261 27.67 -13.04 26.66
C GLN A 261 28.11 -14.44 26.22
N GLN A 262 28.04 -15.40 27.14
CA GLN A 262 28.48 -16.79 26.93
C GLN A 262 27.44 -17.63 26.20
N TYR A 263 27.06 -17.23 24.99
CA TYR A 263 26.27 -18.08 24.11
C TYR A 263 27.13 -19.18 23.46
N PRO A 264 26.58 -20.38 23.22
CA PRO A 264 27.25 -21.39 22.40
C PRO A 264 27.54 -20.89 20.98
N ASP A 265 28.67 -21.31 20.43
CA ASP A 265 28.98 -21.10 19.01
C ASP A 265 27.90 -21.73 18.13
N HIS A 266 27.38 -20.95 17.18
CA HIS A 266 26.31 -21.38 16.29
C HIS A 266 26.49 -20.74 14.91
N PRO A 267 26.28 -21.48 13.79
CA PRO A 267 26.46 -20.94 12.45
C PRO A 267 25.50 -19.77 12.17
N GLU A 268 24.27 -19.83 12.68
CA GLU A 268 23.28 -18.76 12.49
C GLU A 268 23.53 -17.49 13.32
N ARG A 269 24.56 -17.45 14.17
CA ARG A 269 24.81 -16.33 15.09
C ARG A 269 25.41 -15.12 14.36
N PHE A 270 24.84 -13.93 14.52
CA PHE A 270 25.47 -12.69 14.05
C PHE A 270 26.79 -12.40 14.80
N ASP A 271 27.83 -11.94 14.10
CA ASP A 271 29.20 -11.76 14.64
C ASP A 271 29.76 -10.32 14.62
N ASP A 272 29.35 -9.46 13.68
CA ASP A 272 29.79 -8.04 13.61
C ASP A 272 28.77 -7.09 14.27
N VAL A 273 27.51 -7.14 13.80
CA VAL A 273 26.45 -6.19 14.17
C VAL A 273 25.55 -6.76 15.28
N PRO A 274 25.18 -5.98 16.33
CA PRO A 274 24.28 -6.41 17.41
C PRO A 274 22.82 -6.67 16.97
N GLN A 275 22.61 -7.77 16.26
CA GLN A 275 21.32 -8.16 15.66
C GLN A 275 20.82 -9.51 16.19
N VAL A 276 19.51 -9.74 16.03
CA VAL A 276 18.81 -10.98 16.34
C VAL A 276 17.63 -11.17 15.37
N LEU A 277 17.26 -12.43 15.08
CA LEU A 277 16.01 -12.79 14.41
C LEU A 277 15.03 -13.46 15.37
N CYS A 278 13.75 -13.47 15.00
CA CYS A 278 12.76 -14.35 15.59
C CYS A 278 12.80 -15.78 15.02
N VAL A 279 12.36 -16.74 15.83
CA VAL A 279 12.28 -18.17 15.47
C VAL A 279 11.21 -18.38 14.38
N GLU A 280 10.10 -17.67 14.49
CA GLU A 280 8.90 -17.84 13.68
C GLU A 280 9.17 -17.55 12.19
N THR A 281 8.44 -18.26 11.32
CA THR A 281 8.37 -17.93 9.90
C THR A 281 7.11 -17.11 9.69
N LEU A 282 7.24 -15.91 9.13
CA LEU A 282 6.08 -15.08 8.79
C LEU A 282 5.37 -15.69 7.57
N THR A 283 4.08 -15.98 7.69
CA THR A 283 3.26 -16.62 6.65
C THR A 283 1.87 -16.01 6.58
N GLY A 284 1.39 -15.72 5.36
CA GLY A 284 0.08 -15.09 5.18
C GLY A 284 0.11 -13.62 5.62
N ARG A 285 -0.70 -13.28 6.62
CA ARG A 285 -0.76 -11.93 7.20
C ARG A 285 -0.26 -11.94 8.63
N CYS A 286 0.70 -11.08 8.92
CA CYS A 286 1.41 -10.99 10.18
C CYS A 286 1.42 -9.54 10.67
N TYR A 287 1.14 -9.33 11.94
CA TYR A 287 1.27 -8.05 12.61
C TYR A 287 2.00 -8.23 13.94
N TRP A 288 2.92 -7.32 14.27
CA TRP A 288 3.53 -7.25 15.59
C TRP A 288 3.91 -5.82 15.92
N GLU A 289 4.20 -5.57 17.19
CA GLU A 289 4.65 -4.27 17.68
C GLU A 289 5.89 -4.46 18.55
N ALA A 290 6.80 -3.51 18.45
CA ALA A 290 7.97 -3.43 19.30
C ALA A 290 8.10 -2.03 19.88
N GLU A 291 8.44 -1.98 21.16
CA GLU A 291 8.73 -0.77 21.92
C GLU A 291 10.22 -0.74 22.26
N TRP A 292 10.88 0.41 22.09
CA TRP A 292 12.30 0.60 22.41
C TRP A 292 12.51 1.64 23.51
N SER A 293 13.66 1.55 24.18
CA SER A 293 14.11 2.53 25.16
C SER A 293 15.34 3.27 24.66
N ARG A 294 15.55 4.49 25.20
CA ARG A 294 16.61 5.42 24.78
C ARG A 294 16.53 5.74 23.28
N ASP A 295 17.67 5.79 22.61
CA ASP A 295 17.89 6.74 21.52
C ASP A 295 17.52 6.16 20.15
N ASN A 296 17.74 4.85 19.94
CA ASN A 296 17.44 4.16 18.69
C ASN A 296 17.36 2.63 18.78
N ALA A 297 16.61 2.05 17.84
CA ALA A 297 16.55 0.62 17.54
C ALA A 297 16.09 0.40 16.08
N ASP A 298 16.53 -0.70 15.45
CA ASP A 298 16.02 -1.09 14.13
C ASP A 298 14.96 -2.18 14.29
N ILE A 299 13.84 -2.04 13.59
CA ILE A 299 12.78 -3.05 13.47
C ILE A 299 12.73 -3.52 12.02
N SER A 300 13.00 -4.80 11.79
CA SER A 300 13.28 -5.34 10.46
C SER A 300 12.46 -6.56 10.10
N VAL A 301 12.33 -6.79 8.79
CA VAL A 301 11.88 -8.05 8.20
C VAL A 301 12.96 -8.53 7.25
N SER A 302 13.33 -9.80 7.34
CA SER A 302 14.41 -10.39 6.54
C SER A 302 14.02 -11.77 6.04
N TYR A 303 14.60 -12.19 4.91
CA TYR A 303 14.64 -13.60 4.56
C TYR A 303 15.49 -14.38 5.57
N LYS A 304 15.12 -15.63 5.84
CA LYS A 304 15.89 -16.53 6.71
C LYS A 304 17.30 -16.82 6.17
N GLY A 305 17.54 -16.65 4.87
CA GLY A 305 18.85 -16.80 4.21
C GLY A 305 19.74 -15.55 4.13
N ILE A 306 19.55 -14.53 4.99
CA ILE A 306 20.49 -13.39 5.13
C ILE A 306 21.85 -13.86 5.69
N SER A 307 22.95 -13.20 5.31
CA SER A 307 24.27 -13.57 5.85
C SER A 307 24.35 -13.27 7.35
N ARG A 308 25.01 -14.16 8.08
CA ARG A 308 25.25 -14.06 9.53
C ARG A 308 26.64 -13.57 9.86
N LYS A 309 27.55 -13.68 8.89
CA LYS A 309 28.98 -13.50 9.04
C LYS A 309 29.50 -12.54 7.98
N GLY A 310 30.57 -11.82 8.31
CA GLY A 310 31.30 -10.97 7.36
C GLY A 310 30.86 -9.51 7.36
N VAL A 311 31.21 -8.80 6.27
CA VAL A 311 31.11 -7.33 6.18
C VAL A 311 29.65 -6.87 6.21
N ARG A 312 29.39 -5.76 6.92
CA ARG A 312 28.06 -5.17 7.19
C ARG A 312 27.07 -5.20 6.03
N GLU A 313 27.51 -4.87 4.82
CA GLU A 313 26.66 -4.88 3.62
C GLU A 313 25.88 -6.19 3.44
N GLY A 314 26.47 -7.35 3.75
CA GLY A 314 25.83 -8.66 3.59
C GLY A 314 24.97 -9.12 4.76
N CYS A 315 25.13 -8.54 5.96
CA CYS A 315 24.53 -9.06 7.20
C CYS A 315 23.68 -8.05 7.98
N MET A 316 23.86 -6.74 7.78
CA MET A 316 23.10 -5.68 8.45
C MET A 316 21.74 -5.50 7.80
N PHE A 317 20.66 -5.43 8.59
CA PHE A 317 19.31 -5.27 8.06
C PHE A 317 19.16 -3.95 7.27
N GLY A 318 18.47 -4.01 6.13
CA GLY A 318 18.28 -2.89 5.21
C GLY A 318 19.48 -2.56 4.30
N TRP A 319 20.67 -3.11 4.56
CA TRP A 319 21.88 -2.87 3.76
C TRP A 319 22.04 -3.86 2.58
N ASN A 320 21.15 -4.85 2.48
CA ASN A 320 21.10 -5.87 1.43
C ASN A 320 19.70 -5.98 0.82
N ASP A 321 19.61 -6.71 -0.29
CA ASP A 321 18.36 -7.05 -1.00
C ASP A 321 17.50 -8.11 -0.27
N LYS A 322 18.00 -8.71 0.81
CA LYS A 322 17.32 -9.74 1.61
C LYS A 322 16.55 -9.21 2.83
N SER A 323 16.58 -7.91 3.08
CA SER A 323 15.96 -7.31 4.26
C SER A 323 15.41 -5.91 4.03
N TRP A 324 14.43 -5.56 4.84
CA TRP A 324 13.76 -4.26 4.92
C TRP A 324 13.77 -3.85 6.39
N SER A 325 14.28 -2.65 6.68
CA SER A 325 14.45 -2.16 8.04
C SER A 325 13.80 -0.80 8.23
N LEU A 326 13.22 -0.58 9.40
CA LEU A 326 12.86 0.71 9.95
C LEU A 326 13.85 1.04 11.07
N ASP A 327 14.73 2.00 10.81
CA ASP A 327 15.57 2.64 11.83
C ASP A 327 14.69 3.67 12.56
N CYS A 328 14.46 3.43 13.84
CA CYS A 328 13.63 4.25 14.71
C CYS A 328 14.52 5.08 15.64
N SER A 329 14.39 6.41 15.59
CA SER A 329 14.97 7.32 16.59
C SER A 329 13.88 8.09 17.35
N ASP A 330 14.31 8.88 18.34
CA ASP A 330 13.44 9.82 19.04
C ASP A 330 12.93 10.99 18.18
N ASP A 331 13.55 11.28 17.03
CA ASP A 331 13.27 12.47 16.22
C ASP A 331 12.89 12.21 14.76
N ARG A 332 13.10 11.00 14.24
CA ARG A 332 12.79 10.61 12.87
C ARG A 332 12.59 9.10 12.74
N PHE A 333 12.07 8.70 11.59
CA PHE A 333 12.12 7.31 11.13
C PHE A 333 12.87 7.26 9.81
N THR A 334 13.72 6.25 9.60
CA THR A 334 14.40 6.04 8.32
C THR A 334 14.12 4.63 7.84
N VAL A 335 13.56 4.48 6.64
CA VAL A 335 13.37 3.17 6.03
C VAL A 335 14.56 2.81 5.14
N TRP A 336 15.05 1.58 5.30
CA TRP A 336 16.24 1.05 4.65
C TRP A 336 15.94 -0.24 3.89
N HIS A 337 16.40 -0.31 2.64
CA HIS A 337 16.42 -1.54 1.83
C HIS A 337 17.52 -1.47 0.77
N ASN A 338 18.28 -2.55 0.60
CA ASN A 338 19.36 -2.65 -0.39
C ASN A 338 20.33 -1.44 -0.39
N ASN A 339 20.75 -1.02 0.81
CA ASN A 339 21.65 0.13 1.04
C ASN A 339 21.09 1.48 0.50
N ASN A 340 19.77 1.58 0.35
CA ASN A 340 19.06 2.81 0.03
C ASN A 340 18.17 3.20 1.22
N SER A 341 18.20 4.48 1.59
CA SER A 341 17.52 5.04 2.77
C SER A 341 16.54 6.14 2.38
N THR A 342 15.36 6.18 3.00
CA THR A 342 14.43 7.32 2.92
C THR A 342 14.07 7.80 4.32
N GLU A 343 14.39 9.05 4.65
CA GLU A 343 14.01 9.69 5.91
C GLU A 343 12.52 10.08 5.85
N ILE A 344 11.79 9.79 6.92
CA ILE A 344 10.37 10.07 7.11
C ILE A 344 10.25 11.13 8.20
N PRO A 345 9.71 12.33 7.90
CA PRO A 345 9.54 13.37 8.89
C PRO A 345 8.59 12.90 10.01
N ALA A 346 9.04 12.98 11.26
CA ALA A 346 8.17 12.74 12.41
C ALA A 346 7.42 14.02 12.81
N ASP A 347 6.10 13.93 12.98
CA ASP A 347 5.23 15.08 13.32
C ASP A 347 5.31 15.49 14.82
N GLY A 348 6.51 15.45 15.41
CA GLY A 348 6.79 15.93 16.77
C GLY A 348 6.18 15.12 17.93
N SER A 349 5.48 14.02 17.63
CA SER A 349 4.92 13.08 18.62
C SER A 349 5.42 11.65 18.34
N SER A 350 6.74 11.47 18.36
CA SER A 350 7.41 10.18 18.29
C SER A 350 7.13 9.35 19.53
N SER A 351 6.20 8.40 19.41
CA SER A 351 6.10 7.28 20.36
C SER A 351 7.26 6.33 20.13
N LYS A 352 7.82 5.76 21.21
CA LYS A 352 8.90 4.76 21.11
C LYS A 352 8.38 3.34 20.83
N ARG A 353 7.28 3.24 20.08
CA ARG A 353 6.58 2.00 19.74
C ARG A 353 6.19 2.04 18.27
N ALA A 354 6.55 0.99 17.53
CA ALA A 354 6.25 0.86 16.12
C ALA A 354 5.61 -0.48 15.82
N GLY A 355 4.63 -0.45 14.91
CA GLY A 355 3.91 -1.61 14.41
C GLY A 355 4.41 -1.99 13.02
N VAL A 356 4.49 -3.29 12.77
CA VAL A 356 4.87 -3.85 11.48
C VAL A 356 3.74 -4.74 10.99
N TYR A 357 3.31 -4.54 9.75
CA TYR A 357 2.35 -5.39 9.06
C TYR A 357 3.00 -6.00 7.83
N VAL A 358 2.88 -7.31 7.65
CA VAL A 358 3.34 -8.04 6.46
C VAL A 358 2.18 -8.83 5.87
N ASP A 359 1.91 -8.60 4.60
CA ASP A 359 1.10 -9.49 3.75
C ASP A 359 2.05 -10.21 2.78
N VAL A 360 2.42 -11.43 3.13
CA VAL A 360 3.39 -12.24 2.37
C VAL A 360 2.83 -12.58 0.98
N SER A 361 1.53 -12.85 0.90
CA SER A 361 0.79 -13.16 -0.33
C SER A 361 0.68 -11.97 -1.26
N ALA A 362 0.30 -10.80 -0.74
CA ALA A 362 0.20 -9.56 -1.52
C ALA A 362 1.55 -8.86 -1.71
N GLY A 363 2.65 -9.42 -1.19
CA GLY A 363 4.01 -8.88 -1.31
C GLY A 363 4.15 -7.47 -0.72
N SER A 364 3.50 -7.20 0.40
CA SER A 364 3.44 -5.85 1.01
C SER A 364 3.96 -5.89 2.45
N LEU A 365 4.79 -4.92 2.82
CA LEU A 365 5.32 -4.71 4.17
C LEU A 365 5.12 -3.25 4.54
N SER A 366 4.34 -2.99 5.59
CA SER A 366 4.02 -1.64 6.08
C SER A 366 4.55 -1.42 7.48
N PHE A 367 5.04 -0.20 7.72
CA PHE A 367 5.53 0.28 9.01
C PHE A 367 4.64 1.40 9.55
N TYR A 368 4.42 1.40 10.87
CA TYR A 368 3.56 2.35 11.57
C TYR A 368 4.21 2.83 12.86
N SER A 369 4.02 4.11 13.21
CA SER A 369 4.26 4.61 14.57
C SER A 369 2.99 4.40 15.41
N VAL A 370 3.12 3.90 16.64
CA VAL A 370 2.01 3.52 17.52
C VAL A 370 1.97 4.48 18.71
N SER A 371 1.01 5.40 18.79
CA SER A 371 0.89 6.33 19.94
C SER A 371 0.51 5.62 21.25
N ASP A 372 0.65 6.30 22.39
CA ASP A 372 0.13 5.84 23.69
C ASP A 372 -1.38 5.55 23.67
N THR A 373 -2.13 6.32 22.86
CA THR A 373 -3.55 6.10 22.57
C THR A 373 -3.81 4.95 21.59
N HIS A 374 -2.79 4.13 21.32
CA HIS A 374 -2.77 3.01 20.39
C HIS A 374 -3.17 3.41 18.95
N THR A 375 -2.89 4.66 18.56
CA THR A 375 -3.17 5.17 17.21
C THR A 375 -2.02 4.85 16.29
N LEU A 376 -2.29 4.13 15.20
CA LEU A 376 -1.30 3.89 14.15
C LEU A 376 -1.24 5.07 13.18
N THR A 377 -0.07 5.67 13.07
CA THR A 377 0.30 6.58 11.99
C THR A 377 1.14 5.80 10.98
N HIS A 378 0.68 5.71 9.74
CA HIS A 378 1.44 5.07 8.65
C HIS A 378 2.75 5.83 8.40
N LEU A 379 3.85 5.08 8.27
CA LEU A 379 5.18 5.62 7.97
C LEU A 379 5.57 5.30 6.53
N HIS A 380 5.52 4.02 6.15
CA HIS A 380 5.96 3.55 4.84
C HIS A 380 5.36 2.20 4.46
N THR A 381 5.29 1.90 3.17
CA THR A 381 4.97 0.57 2.65
C THR A 381 5.92 0.18 1.52
N PHE A 382 6.66 -0.91 1.72
CA PHE A 382 7.37 -1.60 0.66
C PHE A 382 6.41 -2.53 -0.10
N ASN A 383 6.35 -2.38 -1.41
CA ASN A 383 5.65 -3.29 -2.31
C ASN A 383 6.68 -4.06 -3.14
N THR A 384 6.80 -5.36 -2.91
CA THR A 384 7.83 -6.24 -3.45
C THR A 384 7.22 -7.60 -3.83
N THR A 385 8.05 -8.61 -4.10
CA THR A 385 7.65 -10.02 -4.23
C THR A 385 8.57 -10.84 -3.36
N PHE A 386 8.04 -11.47 -2.31
CA PHE A 386 8.85 -12.25 -1.37
C PHE A 386 9.18 -13.63 -1.97
N THR A 387 10.47 -13.93 -2.12
CA THR A 387 10.98 -15.14 -2.80
C THR A 387 11.44 -16.23 -1.84
N GLU A 388 11.76 -15.88 -0.59
CA GLU A 388 12.20 -16.80 0.46
C GLU A 388 11.33 -16.63 1.73
N PRO A 389 11.30 -17.62 2.65
CA PRO A 389 10.60 -17.49 3.93
C PRO A 389 11.13 -16.31 4.76
N LEU A 390 10.20 -15.49 5.26
CA LEU A 390 10.47 -14.30 6.06
C LEU A 390 10.52 -14.59 7.56
N CYS A 391 11.22 -13.72 8.28
CA CYS A 391 11.28 -13.64 9.75
C CYS A 391 11.40 -12.17 10.18
N ALA A 392 10.88 -11.86 11.37
CA ALA A 392 11.16 -10.58 12.02
C ALA A 392 12.61 -10.54 12.54
N GLY A 393 13.22 -9.36 12.56
CA GLY A 393 14.58 -9.11 13.03
C GLY A 393 14.72 -7.76 13.71
N PHE A 394 15.70 -7.64 14.60
CA PHE A 394 15.89 -6.45 15.42
C PHE A 394 17.37 -6.13 15.60
N THR A 395 17.70 -4.85 15.58
CA THR A 395 19.01 -4.29 15.98
C THR A 395 18.81 -3.39 17.19
N VAL A 396 19.70 -3.45 18.17
CA VAL A 396 19.69 -2.51 19.30
C VAL A 396 21.09 -1.99 19.55
N TYR A 397 21.18 -0.67 19.73
CA TYR A 397 22.43 0.07 19.91
C TYR A 397 22.78 0.24 21.39
N TYR A 398 23.94 0.85 21.67
CA TYR A 398 24.51 0.93 23.02
C TYR A 398 23.53 1.49 24.07
N ASP A 399 23.46 0.78 25.21
CA ASP A 399 22.60 1.08 26.37
C ASP A 399 21.08 1.08 26.13
N SER A 400 20.61 0.94 24.89
CA SER A 400 19.20 0.80 24.51
C SER A 400 18.66 -0.62 24.77
N SER A 401 17.33 -0.74 24.77
CA SER A 401 16.61 -2.03 24.79
C SER A 401 15.41 -2.00 23.86
N LEU A 402 14.95 -3.17 23.41
CA LEU A 402 13.70 -3.33 22.66
C LEU A 402 12.91 -4.52 23.20
N SER A 403 11.59 -4.37 23.32
CA SER A 403 10.63 -5.38 23.80
C SER A 403 9.49 -5.58 22.80
N LEU A 404 9.11 -6.84 22.59
CA LEU A 404 7.96 -7.25 21.79
C LEU A 404 6.67 -7.09 22.60
N CYS A 405 5.82 -6.14 22.18
CA CYS A 405 4.63 -5.74 22.93
C CYS A 405 3.60 -6.88 23.05
N ASP A 406 2.97 -7.00 24.21
CA ASP A 406 1.80 -7.85 24.39
C ASP A 406 0.56 -7.21 23.77
N ILE A 407 0.26 -7.57 22.52
CA ILE A 407 -0.92 -7.06 21.82
C ILE A 407 -2.21 -7.66 22.41
N LYS A 408 -2.12 -8.79 23.14
CA LYS A 408 -3.24 -9.64 23.61
C LYS A 408 -3.95 -9.19 24.91
N GLN A 409 -3.58 -8.06 25.52
CA GLN A 409 -4.12 -7.60 26.82
C GLN A 409 -5.30 -6.61 26.67
#